data_AF-A0A484L3W2-F1
#
_entry.id   AF-A0A484L3W2-F1
#
_cell.length_a   1.000
_cell.length_b   1.000
_cell.length_c   1.000
_cell.angle_alpha   90.00
_cell.angle_beta   90.00
_cell.angle_gamma   90.00
#
_symmetry.space_group_name_H-M   'P 1'
#
loop_
_entity.id
_entity.type
_entity.pdbx_description
1 polymer ?
#
loop_
_entity_poly.entity_id
_entity_poly.type
_entity_poly.pdbx_seq_one_letter_code
_entity_poly.pdbx_strand_id
1 'polypeptide(L)'
;MFLGSSSPATYSWKNLLIRFMTSKPQRVHRIAETSWQSAVKKARTMATSTAADSYMRDAFSHYTDYLNGLNDKRERVVKASRDITMNSKKVIFQVHRMSLNNKDEVLEKADKDLNAVTAQYLSRLVKELQGTDFWKLRRAYSPGVQEYVEAATLCHFCKTGNLIGLDELNANLIPLSAPSTESLQINILDYILGLADLTGELMRLAIGRVSDGELEFAHKICSFVREIHRELTLVAPLMEDHSDMKTKMDTMLQSVMKIENACYSVHVRGSEFVPLLESDGSSFPPLPLDIN
;
A
#
# COMPACT_ATOMS: atom_id res chain seq x y z
N MET A 1 52.64 -15.58 -9.09
CA MET A 1 51.95 -15.31 -7.81
C MET A 1 50.86 -14.30 -8.11
N PHE A 2 49.61 -14.69 -8.41
CA PHE A 2 48.48 -14.92 -7.44
C PHE A 2 48.42 -13.79 -6.40
N LEU A 3 47.36 -13.02 -6.12
CA LEU A 3 45.91 -12.89 -6.42
C LEU A 3 45.58 -11.41 -6.03
N GLY A 4 44.47 -10.76 -6.38
CA GLY A 4 43.24 -11.20 -7.00
C GLY A 4 42.36 -9.98 -7.30
N SER A 5 41.63 -10.08 -8.41
CA SER A 5 40.59 -9.18 -8.87
C SER A 5 39.23 -9.67 -8.39
N SER A 6 38.43 -8.78 -7.81
CA SER A 6 37.02 -9.04 -7.48
C SER A 6 36.14 -8.30 -8.49
N SER A 7 35.45 -9.09 -9.32
CA SER A 7 34.45 -8.68 -10.30
C SER A 7 33.15 -8.23 -9.61
N PRO A 8 32.38 -7.26 -10.15
CA PRO A 8 31.08 -6.90 -9.62
C PRO A 8 30.01 -7.91 -10.08
N ALA A 9 29.31 -8.50 -9.10
CA ALA A 9 28.21 -9.43 -9.33
C ALA A 9 27.02 -8.72 -9.99
N THR A 10 26.62 -9.24 -11.15
CA THR A 10 25.39 -8.90 -11.86
C THR A 10 24.19 -9.50 -11.13
N TYR A 11 23.38 -8.68 -10.47
CA TYR A 11 22.11 -9.13 -9.90
C TYR A 11 20.99 -9.03 -10.93
N SER A 12 20.52 -10.21 -11.35
CA SER A 12 19.40 -10.43 -12.27
C SER A 12 18.04 -10.10 -11.63
N TRP A 13 17.34 -9.12 -12.19
CA TRP A 13 16.05 -8.58 -11.73
C TRP A 13 14.82 -9.43 -12.13
N LYS A 14 14.83 -10.76 -11.90
CA LYS A 14 13.72 -11.62 -12.34
C LYS A 14 12.83 -12.28 -11.27
N ASN A 15 13.00 -12.02 -9.97
CA ASN A 15 12.25 -12.76 -8.94
C ASN A 15 11.54 -11.91 -7.86
N LEU A 16 10.77 -10.89 -8.26
CA LEU A 16 9.95 -10.12 -7.29
C LEU A 16 8.45 -10.03 -7.64
N LEU A 17 7.90 -11.02 -8.36
CA LEU A 17 6.47 -11.06 -8.70
C LEU A 17 5.74 -12.37 -8.35
N ILE A 18 6.37 -13.30 -7.64
CA ILE A 18 5.72 -14.57 -7.25
C ILE A 18 6.03 -14.88 -5.78
N ARG A 19 5.36 -14.20 -4.85
CA ARG A 19 5.35 -14.63 -3.44
C ARG A 19 4.05 -14.45 -2.67
N PHE A 20 2.96 -14.13 -3.35
CA PHE A 20 1.61 -14.28 -2.79
C PHE A 20 0.83 -15.29 -3.62
N MET A 21 1.03 -16.56 -3.31
CA MET A 21 0.14 -17.71 -3.54
C MET A 21 0.99 -18.97 -3.38
N THR A 22 0.87 -19.62 -2.22
CA THR A 22 1.04 -21.07 -1.97
C THR A 22 1.01 -21.27 -0.46
N SER A 23 -0.15 -21.68 0.05
CA SER A 23 -0.24 -22.29 1.37
C SER A 23 0.61 -23.55 1.39
N LYS A 24 1.69 -23.56 2.18
CA LYS A 24 2.49 -24.77 2.42
C LYS A 24 1.61 -25.86 3.04
N PRO A 25 1.67 -27.12 2.56
CA PRO A 25 1.02 -28.23 3.26
C PRO A 25 1.80 -28.54 4.53
N GLN A 26 1.10 -28.59 5.67
CA GLN A 26 1.67 -29.08 6.93
C GLN A 26 2.04 -30.56 6.77
N ARG A 27 3.32 -30.84 6.99
CA ARG A 27 3.92 -32.18 7.01
C ARG A 27 3.46 -32.91 8.28
N VAL A 28 2.56 -33.87 8.13
CA VAL A 28 2.17 -34.78 9.23
C VAL A 28 3.39 -35.64 9.56
N HIS A 29 3.91 -35.50 10.78
CA HIS A 29 4.91 -36.40 11.33
C HIS A 29 4.25 -37.77 11.57
N ARG A 30 4.71 -38.81 10.85
CA ARG A 30 4.44 -40.21 11.21
C ARG A 30 5.14 -40.51 12.55
N ILE A 31 4.36 -40.76 13.59
CA ILE A 31 4.85 -41.35 14.83
C ILE A 31 4.86 -42.87 14.64
N ALA A 32 6.01 -43.49 14.93
CA ALA A 32 6.26 -44.91 14.81
C ALA A 32 5.37 -45.74 15.74
N GLU A 33 4.92 -46.88 15.23
CA GLU A 33 4.21 -47.92 15.97
C GLU A 33 5.05 -48.38 17.17
N THR A 34 4.56 -48.08 18.38
CA THR A 34 5.07 -48.70 19.59
C THR A 34 3.94 -49.55 20.17
N SER A 35 4.12 -50.86 20.10
CA SER A 35 3.22 -51.87 20.66
C SER A 35 3.13 -51.68 22.17
N TRP A 36 1.97 -51.25 22.66
CA TRP A 36 1.61 -51.26 24.07
C TRP A 36 0.54 -52.33 24.29
N GLN A 37 0.98 -53.54 24.66
CA GLN A 37 0.09 -54.51 25.27
C GLN A 37 -0.38 -53.97 26.62
N SER A 38 -1.67 -53.74 26.77
CA SER A 38 -2.28 -53.45 28.07
C SER A 38 -3.64 -54.11 28.16
N ALA A 39 -3.80 -54.83 29.27
CA ALA A 39 -4.86 -55.78 29.55
C ALA A 39 -6.28 -55.19 29.41
N VAL A 40 -7.18 -56.02 28.90
CA VAL A 40 -8.63 -55.79 28.85
C VAL A 40 -9.16 -55.57 30.27
N LYS A 41 -9.28 -54.32 30.70
CA LYS A 41 -10.08 -53.95 31.86
C LYS A 41 -11.50 -53.67 31.39
N LYS A 42 -12.40 -54.58 31.77
CA LYS A 42 -13.86 -54.53 31.65
C LYS A 42 -14.39 -53.09 31.80
N ALA A 43 -15.10 -52.62 30.77
CA ALA A 43 -15.85 -51.37 30.83
C ALA A 43 -16.87 -51.44 31.98
N ARG A 44 -16.70 -50.59 32.98
CA ARG A 44 -17.71 -50.33 34.00
C ARG A 44 -18.61 -49.23 33.44
N THR A 45 -19.74 -49.63 32.85
CA THR A 45 -20.80 -48.73 32.38
C THR A 45 -21.40 -48.02 33.60
N MET A 46 -20.90 -46.83 33.91
CA MET A 46 -21.58 -45.89 34.82
C MET A 46 -22.57 -45.12 33.97
N ALA A 47 -23.81 -45.62 33.91
CA ALA A 47 -24.94 -44.94 33.33
C ALA A 47 -25.35 -43.77 34.25
N THR A 48 -24.67 -42.63 34.10
CA THR A 48 -25.10 -41.34 34.67
C THR A 48 -24.71 -40.14 33.81
N SER A 49 -24.47 -40.32 32.50
CA SER A 49 -23.93 -39.26 31.62
C SER A 49 -24.86 -38.76 30.52
N THR A 50 -26.10 -39.22 30.39
CA THR A 50 -26.92 -38.90 29.20
C THR A 50 -27.33 -37.43 29.06
N ALA A 51 -27.69 -36.76 30.16
CA ALA A 51 -28.14 -35.36 30.10
C ALA A 51 -27.00 -34.34 30.03
N ALA A 52 -25.88 -34.60 30.73
CA ALA A 52 -24.69 -33.75 30.67
C ALA A 52 -23.98 -33.89 29.32
N ASP A 53 -23.90 -35.11 28.76
CA ASP A 53 -23.32 -35.36 27.44
C ASP A 53 -24.20 -34.77 26.32
N SER A 54 -25.53 -34.82 26.45
CA SER A 54 -26.42 -34.17 25.49
C SER A 54 -26.30 -32.65 25.57
N TYR A 55 -26.31 -32.06 26.77
CA TYR A 55 -26.13 -30.62 26.95
C TYR A 55 -24.80 -30.13 26.39
N MET A 56 -23.70 -30.85 26.66
CA MET A 56 -22.40 -30.51 26.08
C MET A 56 -22.42 -30.60 24.56
N ARG A 57 -22.98 -31.67 23.98
CA ARG A 57 -23.10 -31.81 22.52
C ARG A 57 -23.91 -30.68 21.88
N ASP A 58 -25.03 -30.30 22.49
CA ASP A 58 -25.88 -29.21 22.01
C ASP A 58 -25.13 -27.87 22.06
N ALA A 59 -24.39 -27.61 23.15
CA ALA A 59 -23.54 -26.43 23.26
C ALA A 59 -22.45 -26.38 22.18
N PHE A 60 -21.76 -27.50 21.92
CA PHE A 60 -20.77 -27.58 20.83
C PHE A 60 -21.38 -27.44 19.44
N SER A 61 -22.62 -27.92 19.23
CA SER A 61 -23.35 -27.68 17.98
C SER A 61 -23.60 -26.19 17.78
N HIS A 62 -24.10 -25.50 18.80
CA HIS A 62 -24.31 -24.05 18.74
C HIS A 62 -23.01 -23.27 18.48
N TYR A 63 -21.90 -23.65 19.13
CA TYR A 63 -20.60 -23.04 18.85
C TYR A 63 -20.12 -23.31 17.42
N THR A 64 -20.36 -24.50 16.89
CA THR A 64 -20.02 -24.85 15.51
C THR A 64 -20.79 -23.98 14.53
N ASP A 65 -22.10 -23.83 14.70
CA ASP A 65 -22.94 -23.00 13.85
C ASP A 65 -22.52 -21.52 13.89
N TYR A 66 -22.23 -21.01 15.09
CA TYR A 66 -21.71 -19.65 15.27
C TYR A 66 -20.36 -19.43 14.56
N LEU A 67 -19.40 -20.34 14.74
CA LEU A 67 -18.08 -20.24 14.11
C LEU A 67 -18.15 -20.37 12.60
N ASN A 68 -19.00 -21.27 12.09
CA ASN A 68 -19.24 -21.40 10.65
C ASN A 68 -19.84 -20.11 10.06
N GLY A 69 -20.85 -19.53 10.72
CA GLY A 69 -21.44 -18.26 10.30
C GLY A 69 -20.41 -17.11 10.28
N LEU A 70 -19.54 -17.04 11.30
CA LEU A 70 -18.47 -16.05 11.36
C LEU A 70 -17.43 -16.26 10.25
N ASN A 71 -17.05 -17.52 9.97
CA ASN A 71 -16.12 -17.85 8.90
C ASN A 71 -16.70 -17.50 7.52
N ASP A 72 -17.97 -17.82 7.27
CA ASP A 72 -18.66 -17.47 6.03
C ASP A 72 -18.73 -15.95 5.85
N LYS A 73 -19.03 -15.20 6.91
CA LYS A 73 -18.99 -13.74 6.90
C LYS A 73 -17.59 -13.22 6.58
N ARG A 74 -16.56 -13.76 7.23
CA ARG A 74 -15.16 -13.40 6.97
C ARG A 74 -14.77 -13.63 5.51
N GLU A 75 -15.14 -14.76 4.92
CA GLU A 75 -14.84 -15.06 3.51
C GLU A 75 -15.53 -14.10 2.54
N ARG A 76 -16.76 -13.66 2.82
CA ARG A 76 -17.44 -12.61 2.05
C ARG A 76 -16.72 -11.26 2.16
N VAL A 77 -16.29 -10.89 3.38
CA VAL A 77 -15.50 -9.66 3.62
C VAL A 77 -14.16 -9.70 2.89
N VAL A 78 -13.44 -10.83 2.92
CA VAL A 78 -12.18 -11.00 2.17
C VAL A 78 -12.40 -10.82 0.67
N LYS A 79 -13.48 -11.37 0.11
CA LYS A 79 -13.82 -11.18 -1.30
C LYS A 79 -14.09 -9.71 -1.63
N ALA A 80 -14.91 -9.03 -0.83
CA ALA A 80 -15.17 -7.59 -1.00
C ALA A 80 -13.87 -6.76 -0.90
N SER A 81 -13.00 -7.08 0.06
CA SER A 81 -11.69 -6.43 0.19
C SER A 81 -10.82 -6.58 -1.06
N ARG A 82 -10.80 -7.78 -1.67
CA ARG A 82 -10.02 -8.03 -2.89
C ARG A 82 -10.56 -7.25 -4.08
N ASP A 83 -11.88 -7.14 -4.19
CA ASP A 83 -12.52 -6.33 -5.23
C ASP A 83 -12.15 -4.84 -5.07
N ILE A 84 -12.12 -4.32 -3.84
CA ILE A 84 -11.65 -2.95 -3.56
C ILE A 84 -10.19 -2.81 -3.98
N THR A 85 -9.29 -3.68 -3.48
CA THR A 85 -7.85 -3.64 -3.84
C THR A 85 -7.65 -3.63 -5.35
N MET A 86 -8.31 -4.54 -6.08
CA MET A 86 -8.16 -4.66 -7.52
C MET A 86 -8.57 -3.38 -8.26
N ASN A 87 -9.66 -2.72 -7.84
CA ASN A 87 -10.15 -1.55 -8.54
C ASN A 87 -9.45 -0.26 -8.09
N SER A 88 -9.01 -0.14 -6.83
CA SER A 88 -8.11 0.92 -6.38
C SER A 88 -6.78 0.91 -7.15
N LYS A 89 -6.21 -0.27 -7.41
CA LYS A 89 -5.03 -0.41 -8.29
C LYS A 89 -5.26 0.14 -9.69
N LYS A 90 -6.43 -0.11 -10.27
CA LYS A 90 -6.76 0.43 -11.61
C LYS A 90 -6.80 1.96 -11.59
N VAL A 91 -7.32 2.56 -10.52
CA VAL A 91 -7.30 4.02 -10.31
C VAL A 91 -5.85 4.52 -10.25
N ILE A 92 -5.00 3.88 -9.43
CA ILE A 92 -3.57 4.23 -9.31
C ILE A 92 -2.88 4.15 -10.69
N PHE A 93 -3.07 3.05 -11.42
CA PHE A 93 -2.51 2.90 -12.77
C PHE A 93 -3.05 3.92 -13.76
N GLN A 94 -4.30 4.36 -13.62
CA GLN A 94 -4.87 5.41 -14.45
C GLN A 94 -4.19 6.75 -14.15
N VAL A 95 -3.95 7.10 -12.88
CA VAL A 95 -3.22 8.33 -12.50
C VAL A 95 -1.80 8.33 -13.06
N HIS A 96 -1.10 7.19 -13.07
CA HIS A 96 0.25 7.09 -13.65
C HIS A 96 0.36 7.37 -15.15
N ARG A 97 -0.77 7.40 -15.87
CA ARG A 97 -0.82 7.76 -17.30
C ARG A 97 -0.89 9.27 -17.54
N MET A 98 -0.94 10.06 -16.47
CA MET A 98 -0.93 11.51 -16.53
C MET A 98 0.34 12.01 -17.23
N SER A 99 0.21 13.10 -17.97
CA SER A 99 1.28 13.88 -18.60
C SER A 99 0.83 15.33 -18.69
N LEU A 100 1.72 16.24 -19.09
CA LEU A 100 1.38 17.65 -19.30
C LEU A 100 0.16 17.86 -20.19
N ASN A 101 -0.02 17.03 -21.21
CA ASN A 101 -1.02 17.25 -22.26
C ASN A 101 -2.39 16.64 -21.97
N ASN A 102 -2.48 15.72 -21.00
CA ASN A 102 -3.70 14.95 -20.73
C ASN A 102 -4.06 14.90 -19.24
N LYS A 103 -3.44 15.76 -18.42
CA LYS A 103 -3.60 15.76 -16.96
C LYS A 103 -5.06 15.80 -16.53
N ASP A 104 -5.83 16.76 -17.04
CA ASP A 104 -7.21 16.97 -16.59
C ASP A 104 -8.12 15.79 -16.99
N GLU A 105 -8.00 15.29 -18.21
CA GLU A 105 -8.74 14.12 -18.69
C GLU A 105 -8.43 12.86 -17.86
N VAL A 106 -7.14 12.61 -17.60
CA VAL A 106 -6.69 11.46 -16.81
C VAL A 106 -7.21 11.54 -15.38
N LEU A 107 -7.14 12.72 -14.76
CA LEU A 107 -7.59 12.93 -13.38
C LEU A 107 -9.11 12.92 -13.25
N GLU A 108 -9.86 13.43 -14.24
CA GLU A 108 -11.32 13.31 -14.27
C GLU A 108 -11.74 11.85 -14.36
N LYS A 109 -11.08 11.06 -15.21
CA LYS A 109 -11.35 9.62 -15.33
C LYS A 109 -11.00 8.87 -14.05
N ALA A 110 -9.82 9.14 -13.47
CA ALA A 110 -9.41 8.51 -12.21
C ALA A 110 -10.39 8.82 -11.07
N ASP A 111 -10.94 10.04 -11.03
CA ASP A 111 -11.97 10.42 -10.06
C ASP A 111 -13.28 9.67 -10.25
N LYS A 112 -13.75 9.54 -11.50
CA LYS A 112 -14.94 8.72 -11.82
C LYS A 112 -14.74 7.27 -11.41
N ASP A 113 -13.56 6.70 -11.70
CA ASP A 113 -13.22 5.33 -11.32
C ASP A 113 -13.14 5.18 -9.79
N LEU A 114 -12.56 6.14 -9.07
CA LEU A 114 -12.52 6.16 -7.60
C LEU A 114 -13.92 6.26 -6.99
N ASN A 115 -14.77 7.13 -7.51
CA ASN A 115 -16.17 7.25 -7.09
C ASN A 115 -16.94 5.94 -7.33
N ALA A 116 -16.65 5.23 -8.42
CA ALA A 116 -17.20 3.90 -8.65
C ALA A 116 -16.69 2.88 -7.61
N VAL A 117 -15.42 2.95 -7.20
CA VAL A 117 -14.90 2.11 -6.11
C VAL A 117 -15.67 2.35 -4.82
N THR A 118 -15.91 3.61 -4.48
CA THR A 118 -16.68 4.03 -3.30
C THR A 118 -18.13 3.55 -3.36
N ALA A 119 -18.83 3.86 -4.46
CA ALA A 119 -20.24 3.57 -4.62
C ALA A 119 -20.55 2.07 -4.76
N GLN A 120 -19.66 1.27 -5.36
CA GLN A 120 -19.93 -0.14 -5.66
C GLN A 120 -19.25 -1.11 -4.68
N TYR A 121 -17.95 -0.93 -4.40
CA TYR A 121 -17.16 -1.92 -3.67
C TYR A 121 -17.08 -1.62 -2.18
N LEU A 122 -16.85 -0.35 -1.79
CA LEU A 122 -16.90 0.02 -0.37
C LEU A 122 -18.32 -0.13 0.18
N SER A 123 -19.36 0.29 -0.56
CA SER A 123 -20.75 0.08 -0.13
C SER A 123 -21.10 -1.38 0.11
N ARG A 124 -20.57 -2.30 -0.70
CA ARG A 124 -20.71 -3.76 -0.50
C ARG A 124 -20.00 -4.23 0.77
N LEU A 125 -18.79 -3.74 1.04
CA LEU A 125 -18.07 -4.04 2.28
C LEU A 125 -18.86 -3.57 3.50
N VAL A 126 -19.42 -2.36 3.49
CA VAL A 126 -20.27 -1.82 4.56
C VAL A 126 -21.46 -2.74 4.84
N LYS A 127 -22.15 -3.19 3.78
CA LYS A 127 -23.30 -4.11 3.88
C LYS A 127 -22.92 -5.45 4.51
N GLU A 128 -21.76 -6.00 4.16
CA GLU A 128 -21.29 -7.26 4.73
C GLU A 128 -20.89 -7.12 6.21
N LEU A 129 -20.39 -5.96 6.64
CA LEU A 129 -19.93 -5.76 8.02
C LEU A 129 -21.07 -5.52 9.02
N GLN A 130 -22.20 -4.97 8.58
CA GLN A 130 -23.42 -4.77 9.40
C GLN A 130 -23.17 -4.01 10.73
N GLY A 131 -22.21 -3.08 10.77
CA GLY A 131 -22.00 -2.18 11.90
C GLY A 131 -21.24 -2.74 13.11
N THR A 132 -21.42 -4.01 13.49
CA THR A 132 -20.91 -4.52 14.79
C THR A 132 -19.58 -5.27 14.74
N ASP A 133 -19.05 -5.56 13.55
CA ASP A 133 -17.88 -6.44 13.38
C ASP A 133 -16.66 -5.77 12.75
N PHE A 134 -16.59 -4.43 12.71
CA PHE A 134 -15.46 -3.69 12.13
C PHE A 134 -14.12 -4.12 12.75
N TRP A 135 -14.01 -4.09 14.08
CA TRP A 135 -12.77 -4.46 14.76
C TRP A 135 -12.46 -5.96 14.64
N LYS A 136 -13.47 -6.84 14.72
CA LYS A 136 -13.29 -8.31 14.64
C LYS A 136 -12.77 -8.75 13.29
N LEU A 137 -13.29 -8.15 12.23
CA LEU A 137 -12.98 -8.51 10.85
C LEU A 137 -11.99 -7.55 10.18
N ARG A 138 -11.36 -6.63 10.94
CA ARG A 138 -10.39 -5.66 10.40
C ARG A 138 -9.34 -6.30 9.52
N ARG A 139 -8.72 -7.39 9.98
CA ARG A 139 -7.69 -8.12 9.20
C ARG A 139 -8.19 -8.62 7.84
N ALA A 140 -9.50 -8.83 7.67
CA ALA A 140 -10.08 -9.32 6.42
C ALA A 140 -10.29 -8.22 5.38
N TYR A 141 -10.52 -6.97 5.80
CA TYR A 141 -10.79 -5.84 4.88
C TYR A 141 -9.71 -4.77 4.83
N SER A 142 -8.85 -4.71 5.84
CA SER A 142 -7.78 -3.72 5.98
C SER A 142 -6.92 -3.58 4.72
N PRO A 143 -6.50 -4.66 4.02
CA PRO A 143 -5.76 -4.54 2.77
C PRO A 143 -6.51 -3.79 1.65
N GLY A 144 -7.84 -3.97 1.55
CA GLY A 144 -8.66 -3.24 0.60
C GLY A 144 -8.79 -1.77 0.94
N VAL A 145 -8.99 -1.47 2.23
CA VAL A 145 -9.11 -0.09 2.72
C VAL A 145 -7.80 0.68 2.57
N GLN A 146 -6.65 0.07 2.88
CA GLN A 146 -5.34 0.71 2.69
C GLN A 146 -5.09 1.08 1.22
N GLU A 147 -5.38 0.17 0.29
CA GLU A 147 -5.23 0.44 -1.14
C GLU A 147 -6.21 1.52 -1.64
N TYR A 148 -7.43 1.58 -1.07
CA TYR A 148 -8.35 2.68 -1.36
C TYR A 148 -7.83 4.02 -0.85
N VAL A 149 -7.27 4.08 0.38
CA VAL A 149 -6.65 5.29 0.92
C VAL A 149 -5.50 5.74 0.00
N GLU A 150 -4.63 4.82 -0.42
CA GLU A 150 -3.53 5.09 -1.34
C GLU A 150 -4.04 5.70 -2.65
N ALA A 151 -5.06 5.09 -3.27
CA ALA A 151 -5.67 5.61 -4.50
C ALA A 151 -6.31 7.00 -4.32
N ALA A 152 -7.06 7.19 -3.25
CA ALA A 152 -7.76 8.45 -2.96
C ALA A 152 -6.78 9.60 -2.67
N THR A 153 -5.77 9.34 -1.84
CA THR A 153 -4.74 10.33 -1.50
C THR A 153 -3.86 10.65 -2.71
N LEU A 154 -3.52 9.68 -3.57
CA LEU A 154 -2.81 9.92 -4.82
C LEU A 154 -3.60 10.82 -5.78
N CYS A 155 -4.88 10.51 -5.98
CA CYS A 155 -5.77 11.32 -6.83
C CYS A 155 -5.88 12.75 -6.30
N HIS A 156 -6.10 12.91 -4.99
CA HIS A 156 -6.23 14.21 -4.37
C HIS A 156 -4.94 15.02 -4.49
N PHE A 157 -3.78 14.43 -4.18
CA PHE A 157 -2.49 15.09 -4.33
C PHE A 157 -2.24 15.56 -5.76
N CYS A 158 -2.53 14.74 -6.77
CA CYS A 158 -2.31 15.13 -8.17
C CYS A 158 -3.19 16.31 -8.63
N LYS A 159 -4.36 16.47 -7.99
CA LYS A 159 -5.31 17.57 -8.24
C LYS A 159 -4.94 18.84 -7.49
N THR A 160 -4.65 18.73 -6.19
CA THR A 160 -4.57 19.89 -5.29
C THR A 160 -3.16 20.20 -4.82
N GLY A 161 -2.24 19.24 -4.90
CA GLY A 161 -0.90 19.31 -4.32
C GLY A 161 -0.87 19.08 -2.80
N ASN A 162 -2.01 18.75 -2.17
CA ASN A 162 -2.14 18.60 -0.73
C ASN A 162 -2.50 17.16 -0.33
N LEU A 163 -2.43 16.87 0.98
CA LEU A 163 -2.93 15.62 1.55
C LEU A 163 -4.41 15.77 1.92
N ILE A 164 -5.26 14.86 1.44
CA ILE A 164 -6.65 14.73 1.95
C ILE A 164 -6.60 14.09 3.33
N GLY A 165 -7.20 14.74 4.33
CA GLY A 165 -7.22 14.24 5.71
C GLY A 165 -8.16 13.04 5.92
N LEU A 166 -7.95 12.31 7.02
CA LEU A 166 -8.79 11.17 7.38
C LEU A 166 -10.27 11.55 7.56
N ASP A 167 -10.54 12.68 8.23
CA ASP A 167 -11.90 13.15 8.48
C ASP A 167 -12.64 13.49 7.19
N GLU A 168 -11.96 14.14 6.25
CA GLU A 168 -12.51 14.45 4.93
C GLU A 168 -12.77 13.17 4.12
N LEU A 169 -11.84 12.21 4.16
CA LEU A 169 -12.02 10.92 3.49
C LEU A 169 -13.19 10.14 4.10
N ASN A 170 -13.34 10.14 5.42
CA ASN A 170 -14.46 9.51 6.11
C ASN A 170 -15.79 10.22 5.85
N ALA A 171 -15.80 11.55 5.70
CA ALA A 171 -16.99 12.30 5.33
C ALA A 171 -17.59 11.82 4.00
N ASN A 172 -16.72 11.46 3.03
CA ASN A 172 -17.14 10.89 1.74
C ASN A 172 -17.76 9.49 1.86
N LEU A 173 -17.54 8.77 2.97
CA LEU A 173 -18.07 7.43 3.21
C LEU A 173 -19.38 7.41 4.00
N ILE A 174 -19.70 8.50 4.71
CA ILE A 174 -20.95 8.63 5.49
C ILE A 174 -22.19 8.31 4.63
N PRO A 175 -22.32 8.80 3.38
CA PRO A 175 -23.50 8.52 2.56
C PRO A 175 -23.69 7.05 2.17
N LEU A 176 -22.69 6.20 2.36
CA LEU A 176 -22.78 4.77 2.01
C LEU A 176 -23.57 3.96 3.02
N SER A 177 -23.76 4.48 4.24
CA SER A 177 -24.49 3.79 5.29
C SER A 177 -25.96 4.18 5.31
N ALA A 178 -26.81 3.19 5.59
CA ALA A 178 -28.21 3.45 5.91
C ALA A 178 -28.31 4.24 7.22
N PRO A 179 -29.35 5.07 7.41
CA PRO A 179 -29.53 5.87 8.65
C PRO A 179 -29.55 5.04 9.95
N SER A 180 -29.85 3.74 9.85
CA SER A 180 -29.91 2.80 10.98
C SER A 180 -28.63 2.00 11.21
N THR A 181 -27.57 2.22 10.42
CA THR A 181 -26.34 1.42 10.46
C THR A 181 -25.14 2.33 10.71
N GLU A 182 -24.24 1.92 11.62
CA GLU A 182 -22.98 2.62 11.84
C GLU A 182 -22.18 2.73 10.55
N SER A 183 -21.62 3.93 10.29
CA SER A 183 -20.81 4.16 9.10
C SER A 183 -19.47 3.46 9.21
N LEU A 184 -19.02 2.87 8.09
CA LEU A 184 -17.63 2.44 8.01
C LEU A 184 -16.77 3.70 8.11
N GLN A 185 -16.03 3.77 9.20
CA GLN A 185 -14.97 4.74 9.37
C GLN A 185 -13.64 4.04 9.11
N ILE A 186 -12.87 4.60 8.19
CA ILE A 186 -11.46 4.23 8.00
C ILE A 186 -10.76 4.52 9.33
N ASN A 187 -10.14 3.49 9.88
CA ASN A 187 -9.35 3.61 11.09
C ASN A 187 -8.03 4.33 10.78
N ILE A 188 -7.56 5.15 11.71
CA ILE A 188 -6.27 5.85 11.63
C ILE A 188 -5.09 4.92 11.25
N LEU A 189 -5.09 3.67 11.72
CA LEU A 189 -4.05 2.71 11.35
C LEU A 189 -4.09 2.35 9.86
N ASP A 190 -5.27 2.12 9.29
CA ASP A 190 -5.41 1.82 7.86
C ASP A 190 -5.10 3.06 7.00
N TYR A 191 -5.42 4.24 7.50
CA TYR A 191 -5.06 5.49 6.85
C TYR A 191 -3.55 5.70 6.80
N ILE A 192 -2.85 5.56 7.93
CA ILE A 192 -1.38 5.72 8.00
C ILE A 192 -0.68 4.68 7.12
N LEU A 193 -1.13 3.42 7.14
CA LEU A 193 -0.50 2.37 6.34
C LEU A 193 -0.71 2.56 4.84
N GLY A 194 -1.88 3.06 4.42
CA GLY A 194 -2.13 3.46 3.03
C GLY A 194 -1.36 4.71 2.61
N LEU A 195 -1.22 5.70 3.51
CA LEU A 195 -0.38 6.88 3.29
C LEU A 195 1.11 6.52 3.14
N ALA A 196 1.56 5.48 3.84
CA ALA A 196 2.91 4.98 3.66
C ALA A 196 3.11 4.37 2.27
N ASP A 197 2.15 3.60 1.75
CA ASP A 197 2.22 3.03 0.39
C ASP A 197 2.15 4.11 -0.70
N LEU A 198 1.34 5.16 -0.50
CA LEU A 198 1.28 6.34 -1.38
C LEU A 198 2.66 6.88 -1.74
N THR A 199 3.60 6.89 -0.78
CA THR A 199 4.94 7.43 -1.02
C THR A 199 5.72 6.68 -2.09
N GLY A 200 5.48 5.38 -2.23
CA GLY A 200 6.04 4.56 -3.30
C GLY A 200 5.46 4.91 -4.68
N GLU A 201 4.16 5.16 -4.75
CA GLU A 201 3.50 5.58 -6.00
C GLU A 201 3.87 7.01 -6.39
N LEU A 202 4.01 7.91 -5.41
CA LEU A 202 4.54 9.26 -5.64
C LEU A 202 5.97 9.23 -6.16
N MET A 203 6.83 8.36 -5.62
CA MET A 203 8.18 8.18 -6.17
C MET A 203 8.13 7.68 -7.62
N ARG A 204 7.31 6.67 -7.94
CA ARG A 204 7.14 6.20 -9.32
C ARG A 204 6.70 7.32 -10.25
N LEU A 205 5.72 8.12 -9.82
CA LEU A 205 5.23 9.26 -10.57
C LEU A 205 6.35 10.28 -10.79
N ALA A 206 7.08 10.67 -9.75
CA ALA A 206 8.17 11.63 -9.83
C ALA A 206 9.28 11.19 -10.79
N ILE A 207 9.69 9.92 -10.78
CA ILE A 207 10.70 9.41 -11.75
C ILE A 207 10.21 9.55 -13.19
N GLY A 208 8.92 9.26 -13.44
CA GLY A 208 8.30 9.51 -14.74
C GLY A 208 8.34 11.00 -15.12
N ARG A 209 7.98 11.89 -14.19
CA ARG A 209 7.99 13.35 -14.41
C ARG A 209 9.38 13.91 -14.67
N VAL A 210 10.40 13.43 -13.95
CA VAL A 210 11.80 13.80 -14.20
C VAL A 210 12.20 13.41 -15.63
N SER A 211 11.79 12.23 -16.09
CA SER A 211 12.09 11.76 -17.45
C SER A 211 11.40 12.60 -18.52
N ASP A 212 10.22 13.15 -18.23
CA ASP A 212 9.47 14.06 -19.09
C ASP A 212 9.94 15.53 -19.01
N GLY A 213 10.97 15.82 -18.19
CA GLY A 213 11.50 17.18 -17.99
C GLY A 213 10.71 18.06 -17.02
N GLU A 214 9.70 17.51 -16.34
CA GLU A 214 8.84 18.19 -15.37
C GLU A 214 9.50 18.27 -13.98
N LEU A 215 10.67 18.91 -13.90
CA LEU A 215 11.48 18.93 -12.67
C LEU A 215 10.78 19.64 -11.50
N GLU A 216 10.05 20.72 -11.76
CA GLU A 216 9.31 21.44 -10.70
C GLU A 216 8.26 20.57 -10.03
N PHE A 217 7.56 19.74 -10.81
CA PHE A 217 6.55 18.85 -10.27
C PHE A 217 7.19 17.67 -9.51
N ALA A 218 8.31 17.14 -10.00
CA ALA A 218 9.10 16.15 -9.27
C ALA A 218 9.62 16.69 -7.92
N HIS A 219 10.07 17.95 -7.86
CA HIS A 219 10.47 18.60 -6.61
C HIS A 219 9.30 18.76 -5.63
N LYS A 220 8.11 19.14 -6.11
CA LYS A 220 6.89 19.20 -5.28
C LYS A 220 6.56 17.84 -4.67
N ILE A 221 6.63 16.78 -5.48
CA ILE A 221 6.45 15.40 -5.00
C ILE A 221 7.51 15.06 -3.94
N CYS A 222 8.78 15.37 -4.19
CA CYS A 222 9.86 15.12 -3.25
C CYS A 222 9.64 15.79 -1.90
N SER A 223 9.27 17.07 -1.89
CA SER A 223 8.99 17.81 -0.66
C SER A 223 7.82 17.20 0.11
N PHE A 224 6.75 16.82 -0.58
CA PHE A 224 5.58 16.20 0.04
C PHE A 224 5.91 14.83 0.68
N VAL A 225 6.64 13.97 -0.04
CA VAL A 225 7.06 12.66 0.51
C VAL A 225 8.02 12.85 1.70
N ARG A 226 8.91 13.85 1.65
CA ARG A 226 9.82 14.17 2.76
C ARG A 226 9.05 14.63 4.01
N GLU A 227 8.00 15.42 3.83
CA GLU A 227 7.13 15.87 4.92
C GLU A 227 6.38 14.70 5.56
N ILE A 228 5.77 13.82 4.76
CA ILE A 228 5.13 12.59 5.27
C ILE A 228 6.13 11.75 6.06
N HIS A 229 7.32 11.51 5.51
CA HIS A 229 8.36 10.73 6.19
C HIS A 229 8.77 11.34 7.53
N ARG A 230 8.93 12.67 7.58
CA ARG A 230 9.28 13.39 8.81
C ARG A 230 8.21 13.20 9.88
N GLU A 231 6.94 13.41 9.54
CA GLU A 231 5.84 13.28 10.49
C GLU A 231 5.66 11.83 10.96
N LEU A 232 5.74 10.86 10.04
CA LEU A 232 5.62 9.44 10.39
C LEU A 232 6.82 8.90 11.17
N THR A 233 8.00 9.53 11.08
CA THR A 233 9.14 9.18 11.94
C THR A 233 8.81 9.39 13.42
N LEU A 234 7.94 10.35 13.76
CA LEU A 234 7.50 10.60 15.13
C LEU A 234 6.43 9.59 15.58
N VAL A 235 5.59 9.11 14.64
CA VAL A 235 4.43 8.26 14.92
C VAL A 235 4.78 6.77 14.90
N ALA A 236 5.62 6.32 13.96
CA ALA A 236 5.95 4.91 13.75
C ALA A 236 6.45 4.16 15.02
N PRO A 237 7.26 4.78 15.91
CA PRO A 237 7.67 4.14 17.16
C PRO A 237 6.53 3.93 18.17
N LEU A 238 5.37 4.58 17.99
CA LEU A 238 4.21 4.49 18.88
C LEU A 238 3.17 3.48 18.40
N MET A 239 3.31 2.94 17.19
CA MET A 239 2.34 2.02 16.59
C MET A 239 2.55 0.58 17.08
N GLU A 240 1.47 -0.13 17.42
CA GLU A 240 1.52 -1.51 17.95
C GLU A 240 2.18 -2.52 16.97
N ASP A 241 1.92 -2.38 15.67
CA ASP A 241 2.45 -3.26 14.61
C ASP A 241 3.79 -2.72 14.06
N HIS A 242 4.85 -2.76 14.88
CA HIS A 242 6.14 -2.16 14.56
C HIS A 242 6.83 -2.73 13.30
N SER A 243 6.60 -3.99 12.91
CA SER A 243 7.36 -4.64 11.84
C SER A 243 6.96 -4.19 10.43
N ASP A 244 5.66 -4.09 10.17
CA ASP A 244 5.13 -3.62 8.89
C ASP A 244 5.44 -2.14 8.72
N MET A 245 5.17 -1.34 9.75
CA MET A 245 5.45 0.09 9.73
C MET A 245 6.95 0.39 9.57
N LYS A 246 7.83 -0.38 10.23
CA LYS A 246 9.29 -0.25 10.03
C LYS A 246 9.68 -0.47 8.57
N THR A 247 9.17 -1.54 7.96
CA THR A 247 9.46 -1.85 6.55
C THR A 247 8.95 -0.75 5.61
N LYS A 248 7.79 -0.20 5.92
CA LYS A 248 7.20 0.95 5.21
C LYS A 248 8.04 2.22 5.36
N MET A 249 8.53 2.53 6.56
CA MET A 249 9.43 3.66 6.80
C MET A 249 10.75 3.52 6.03
N ASP A 250 11.37 2.33 6.05
CA ASP A 250 12.59 2.05 5.28
C ASP A 250 12.33 2.25 3.78
N THR A 251 11.21 1.74 3.27
CA THR A 251 10.81 1.89 1.86
C THR A 251 10.53 3.35 1.49
N MET A 252 9.92 4.12 2.39
CA MET A 252 9.64 5.53 2.21
C MET A 252 10.92 6.36 2.15
N LEU A 253 11.89 6.09 3.02
CA LEU A 253 13.21 6.73 2.96
C LEU A 253 13.92 6.44 1.63
N GLN A 254 13.88 5.19 1.17
CA GLN A 254 14.41 4.85 -0.15
C GLN A 254 13.67 5.57 -1.29
N SER A 255 12.38 5.82 -1.13
CA SER A 255 11.57 6.57 -2.10
C SER A 255 12.00 8.04 -2.17
N VAL A 256 12.21 8.70 -1.02
CA VAL A 256 12.78 10.05 -0.96
C VAL A 256 14.14 10.11 -1.67
N MET A 257 15.07 9.22 -1.29
CA MET A 257 16.42 9.19 -1.87
C MET A 257 16.40 9.00 -3.39
N LYS A 258 15.49 8.18 -3.93
CA LYS A 258 15.36 7.96 -5.37
C LYS A 258 14.93 9.23 -6.11
N ILE A 259 13.95 9.95 -5.57
CA ILE A 259 13.46 11.19 -6.18
C ILE A 259 14.56 12.25 -6.14
N GLU A 260 15.21 12.43 -4.99
CA GLU A 260 16.30 13.40 -4.81
C GLU A 260 17.46 13.14 -5.77
N ASN A 261 17.93 11.89 -5.84
CA ASN A 261 19.02 11.51 -6.74
C ASN A 261 18.66 11.72 -8.21
N ALA A 262 17.41 11.46 -8.61
CA ALA A 262 16.94 11.71 -9.97
C ALA A 262 16.95 13.22 -10.29
N CYS A 263 16.41 14.05 -9.40
CA CYS A 263 16.40 15.51 -9.56
C CYS A 263 17.83 16.07 -9.61
N TYR A 264 18.69 15.64 -8.68
CA TYR A 264 20.10 16.04 -8.61
C TYR A 264 20.86 15.66 -9.89
N SER A 265 20.69 14.43 -10.37
CA SER A 265 21.37 13.96 -11.58
C SER A 265 21.03 14.79 -12.81
N VAL A 266 19.77 15.21 -12.95
CA VAL A 266 19.35 16.10 -14.05
C VAL A 266 19.91 17.51 -13.86
N HIS A 267 19.90 18.05 -12.65
CA HIS A 267 20.43 19.37 -12.36
C HIS A 267 21.93 19.49 -12.69
N VAL A 268 22.74 18.50 -12.28
CA VAL A 268 24.18 18.48 -12.57
C VAL A 268 24.42 18.41 -14.08
N ARG A 269 23.76 17.50 -14.78
CA ARG A 269 23.90 17.35 -16.25
C ARG A 269 23.45 18.60 -17.01
N GLY A 270 22.39 19.26 -16.54
CA GLY A 270 21.92 20.52 -17.12
C GLY A 270 22.91 21.67 -16.92
N SER A 271 23.66 21.66 -15.82
CA SER A 271 24.67 22.66 -15.49
C SER A 271 26.00 22.45 -16.24
N GLU A 272 26.29 21.23 -16.68
CA GLU A 272 27.47 20.91 -17.51
C GLU A 272 27.34 21.43 -18.95
N PHE A 273 26.12 21.66 -19.44
CA PHE A 273 25.80 22.13 -20.80
C PHE A 273 25.36 23.60 -20.84
N VAL A 274 26.02 24.50 -20.11
CA VAL A 274 25.93 25.93 -20.44
C VAL A 274 26.67 26.14 -21.77
N PRO A 275 26.00 26.55 -22.87
CA PRO A 275 26.68 26.75 -24.13
C PRO A 275 27.77 27.80 -23.93
N LEU A 276 29.01 27.47 -24.32
CA LEU A 276 30.12 28.40 -24.55
C LEU A 276 29.81 29.33 -25.77
N LEU A 277 28.58 29.82 -25.87
CA LEU A 277 28.10 30.70 -26.94
C LEU A 277 27.72 32.03 -26.31
N GLU A 278 28.71 32.72 -25.78
CA GLU A 278 28.78 34.19 -25.65
C GLU A 278 30.21 34.58 -25.27
N SER A 279 31.19 34.22 -26.11
CA SER A 279 32.53 34.84 -26.06
C SER A 279 33.20 34.91 -27.44
N ASP A 280 32.43 35.18 -28.50
CA ASP A 280 33.04 35.55 -29.77
C ASP A 280 32.35 36.80 -30.33
N GLY A 281 33.12 37.90 -30.39
CA GLY A 281 32.70 39.12 -31.07
C GLY A 281 32.59 40.38 -30.21
N SER A 282 33.60 40.74 -29.41
CA SER A 282 33.86 42.17 -29.16
C SER A 282 35.11 42.58 -29.92
N SER A 283 34.86 43.37 -30.96
CA SER A 283 35.85 43.94 -31.86
C SER A 283 36.89 44.77 -31.08
N PHE A 284 38.16 44.35 -31.15
CA PHE A 284 39.26 45.28 -30.88
C PHE A 284 39.28 46.35 -31.98
N PRO A 285 39.24 47.65 -31.66
CA PRO A 285 39.51 48.68 -32.65
C PRO A 285 41.01 48.65 -33.01
N PRO A 286 41.38 48.84 -34.29
CA PRO A 286 42.78 48.86 -34.67
C PRO A 286 43.46 50.11 -34.10
N LEU A 287 44.59 49.91 -33.41
CA LEU A 287 45.51 50.98 -33.03
C LEU A 287 46.12 51.61 -34.30
N PRO A 288 46.22 52.95 -34.40
CA PRO A 288 46.95 53.59 -35.49
C PRO A 288 48.46 53.34 -35.32
N LEU A 289 49.08 52.83 -36.37
CA LEU A 289 50.53 52.88 -36.55
C LEU A 289 50.90 54.28 -37.03
N ASP A 290 51.33 55.15 -36.12
CA ASP A 290 52.07 56.36 -36.50
C ASP A 290 53.57 56.05 -36.52
N ILE A 291 54.11 56.02 -37.73
CA ILE A 291 55.54 56.07 -38.04
C ILE A 291 55.83 57.51 -38.48
N ASN A 292 56.40 58.30 -37.56
CA ASN A 292 57.40 59.38 -37.70
C ASN A 292 57.20 60.48 -36.65
#